data_AF-D4ALG0-F1
#
_entry.id   AF-D4ALG0-F1
#
_cell.length_a   1.000
_cell.length_b   1.000
_cell.length_c   1.000
_cell.angle_alpha   90.00
_cell.angle_beta   90.00
_cell.angle_gamma   90.00
#
_symmetry.space_group_name_H-M   'P 1'
#
loop_
_entity.id
_entity.type
_entity.pdbx_description
1 polymer ?
#
loop_
_entity_poly.entity_id
_entity_poly.type
_entity_poly.pdbx_seq_one_letter_code
_entity_poly.pdbx_strand_id
1 'polypeptide(L)'
;MVSLKVCFLLLASSELAFGAAPGARSRRRGTAPANPYDKDTTSYCTWWLDYNEELPCDQVLQANSITLEKFRRWVSGGQSNTPINQWENHKANHKAKNPSITGNCEGMTVGKSYCVEAAFEPTPTASPTGPSGPTGTPGTIETPLPTQPEIAPNCDAFHLVKQGEDCGTISATYGITSAQFLAWNPSAGKDCTGLWANAYACVSIVGHEPPKTTSQAPQPTPTKPSNGIETPLPTQPKIVDNCDKFHLVQSGEGCAAITSKYGISLAQFTQWNPAAGSNCEGLWANAYACVSIIGHEPMPTPTKPSNGIETPLPTQPEIVDNCNKFYLVQSGDTCTTIVSKYGITLSDFTKWNPKAGNTCAGLWANAYSCVSIIGYTPKPSPTPTPTKPPNGIQTPTPIQNGMVTNCNKFHFVENGNTCPVIQAKYKVTLADLVRWNPAIKADCTGLWAKTYLCVGTL
;
A
#
# COMPACT_ATOMS: atom_id res chain seq x y z
N MET A 1 -31.95 73.34 14.83
CA MET A 1 -30.76 74.01 14.27
C MET A 1 -29.76 72.93 13.85
N VAL A 2 -29.57 72.79 12.53
CA VAL A 2 -28.37 72.39 11.73
C VAL A 2 -27.43 71.30 12.32
N SER A 3 -27.36 70.06 11.78
CA SER A 3 -26.56 69.57 10.62
C SER A 3 -25.03 69.61 10.85
N LEU A 4 -24.12 68.72 10.38
CA LEU A 4 -24.11 67.45 9.65
C LEU A 4 -22.60 67.12 9.39
N LYS A 5 -22.17 65.84 9.44
CA LYS A 5 -21.07 65.17 8.65
C LYS A 5 -19.63 65.76 8.70
N VAL A 6 -18.51 65.07 8.42
CA VAL A 6 -18.04 63.68 8.25
C VAL A 6 -16.50 63.81 8.06
N CYS A 7 -15.72 62.86 8.61
CA CYS A 7 -14.34 62.45 8.26
C CYS A 7 -13.22 63.51 8.10
N PHE A 8 -11.91 63.23 8.16
CA PHE A 8 -11.09 62.03 7.97
C PHE A 8 -9.72 62.30 8.66
N LEU A 9 -8.89 61.26 8.74
CA LEU A 9 -7.42 61.24 8.94
C LEU A 9 -6.91 60.94 10.37
N LEU A 10 -6.58 59.66 10.57
CA LEU A 10 -5.56 59.22 11.52
C LEU A 10 -4.31 58.80 10.73
N LEU A 11 -3.16 59.29 11.18
CA LEU A 11 -1.82 58.86 10.82
C LEU A 11 -1.13 58.31 12.08
N ALA A 12 -0.14 57.45 11.82
CA ALA A 12 0.99 57.03 12.67
C ALA A 12 0.94 55.63 13.31
N SER A 13 1.58 54.70 12.58
CA SER A 13 2.85 54.03 12.95
C SER A 13 2.89 52.67 13.68
N SER A 14 3.65 51.78 13.02
CA SER A 14 4.56 50.71 13.52
C SER A 14 3.99 49.42 14.15
N GLU A 15 4.14 48.28 13.45
CA GLU A 15 5.13 47.21 13.74
C GLU A 15 5.01 46.01 12.75
N LEU A 16 6.12 45.26 12.63
CA LEU A 16 6.44 44.27 11.59
C LEU A 16 5.64 42.96 11.64
N ALA A 17 5.32 42.38 10.47
CA ALA A 17 5.43 40.94 10.23
C ALA A 17 5.39 40.63 8.71
N PHE A 18 6.42 39.92 8.25
CA PHE A 18 6.56 39.40 6.88
C PHE A 18 5.42 38.44 6.54
N GLY A 19 4.67 38.71 5.47
CA GLY A 19 3.71 37.78 4.86
C GLY A 19 4.19 37.38 3.46
N ALA A 20 4.75 36.18 3.34
CA ALA A 20 5.22 35.61 2.07
C ALA A 20 4.05 35.23 1.13
N ALA A 21 4.35 35.32 -0.17
CA ALA A 21 3.49 35.21 -1.35
C ALA A 21 2.76 33.86 -1.54
N PRO A 22 1.71 33.79 -2.37
CA PRO A 22 0.98 32.56 -2.65
C PRO A 22 1.81 31.67 -3.61
N GLY A 23 2.40 30.60 -3.09
CA GLY A 23 3.10 29.59 -3.88
C GLY A 23 2.75 28.19 -3.41
N ALA A 24 2.13 27.38 -4.27
CA ALA A 24 2.20 25.91 -4.27
C ALA A 24 1.29 25.36 -5.40
N ARG A 25 1.76 25.43 -6.65
CA ARG A 25 1.26 24.54 -7.70
C ARG A 25 2.07 23.25 -7.57
N SER A 26 1.45 22.20 -7.00
CA SER A 26 1.88 20.79 -7.06
C SER A 26 2.76 20.22 -5.92
N ARG A 27 2.10 19.66 -4.91
CA ARG A 27 2.62 18.50 -4.13
C ARG A 27 1.59 17.37 -4.24
N ARG A 28 1.74 16.46 -5.21
CA ARG A 28 1.03 15.17 -5.13
C ARG A 28 1.88 14.23 -4.29
N ARG A 29 1.27 13.77 -3.19
CA ARG A 29 1.67 12.56 -2.49
C ARG A 29 0.63 11.51 -2.83
N GLY A 30 1.09 10.33 -3.22
CA GLY A 30 0.20 9.24 -3.62
C GLY A 30 0.81 7.87 -3.38
N THR A 31 -0.04 6.86 -3.44
CA THR A 31 0.36 5.45 -3.33
C THR A 31 1.00 4.90 -4.60
N ALA A 32 1.05 5.72 -5.66
CA ALA A 32 1.73 5.43 -6.92
C ALA A 32 2.44 6.70 -7.42
N PRO A 33 3.58 6.57 -8.12
CA PRO A 33 4.31 7.70 -8.68
C PRO A 33 3.59 8.27 -9.91
N ALA A 34 3.43 9.59 -9.99
CA ALA A 34 2.92 10.27 -11.18
C ALA A 34 4.00 10.57 -12.22
N ASN A 35 5.28 10.51 -11.83
CA ASN A 35 6.44 10.77 -12.67
C ASN A 35 7.36 9.53 -12.73
N PRO A 36 8.29 9.45 -13.69
CA PRO A 36 9.31 8.40 -13.71
C PRO A 36 10.14 8.40 -12.41
N TYR A 37 10.54 7.22 -11.95
CA TYR A 37 11.36 7.04 -10.75
C TYR A 37 12.59 6.16 -11.06
N ASP A 38 13.50 6.02 -10.10
CA ASP A 38 14.69 5.19 -10.25
C ASP A 38 14.30 3.71 -10.26
N LYS A 39 14.78 2.94 -11.25
CA LYS A 39 14.50 1.50 -11.34
C LYS A 39 14.99 0.73 -10.11
N ASP A 40 16.00 1.27 -9.43
CA ASP A 40 16.55 0.71 -8.21
C ASP A 40 15.80 1.25 -6.99
N THR A 41 14.62 1.89 -7.09
CA THR A 41 13.85 2.27 -5.89
C THR A 41 13.39 1.02 -5.14
N THR A 42 13.41 1.07 -3.80
CA THR A 42 12.94 -0.03 -2.93
C THR A 42 11.57 -0.54 -3.37
N SER A 43 11.42 -1.87 -3.48
CA SER A 43 10.14 -2.51 -3.79
C SER A 43 9.12 -2.40 -2.65
N TYR A 44 9.57 -2.00 -1.45
CA TYR A 44 8.74 -1.77 -0.27
C TYR A 44 8.08 -0.39 -0.26
N CYS A 45 8.24 0.40 -1.32
CA CYS A 45 7.72 1.77 -1.37
C CYS A 45 6.19 1.80 -1.34
N THR A 46 5.63 2.56 -0.40
CA THR A 46 4.18 2.72 -0.21
C THR A 46 3.70 4.15 -0.43
N TRP A 47 4.57 5.14 -0.31
CA TRP A 47 4.26 6.53 -0.66
C TRP A 47 5.33 7.17 -1.52
N TRP A 48 4.85 7.87 -2.53
CA TRP A 48 5.65 8.58 -3.51
C TRP A 48 5.49 10.08 -3.35
N LEU A 49 6.62 10.78 -3.38
CA LEU A 49 6.69 12.22 -3.59
C LEU A 49 6.89 12.49 -5.07
N ASP A 50 5.87 13.06 -5.72
CA ASP A 50 5.99 13.58 -7.07
C ASP A 50 6.67 14.95 -7.03
N TYR A 51 7.97 14.99 -7.32
CA TYR A 51 8.80 16.17 -7.15
C TYR A 51 8.62 17.12 -8.35
N ASN A 52 7.63 18.01 -8.25
CA ASN A 52 7.18 18.87 -9.35
C ASN A 52 7.67 20.33 -9.26
N GLU A 53 8.23 20.70 -8.11
CA GLU A 53 8.86 21.99 -7.86
C GLU A 53 10.14 21.74 -7.05
N GLU A 54 11.15 22.59 -7.25
CA GLU A 54 12.40 22.47 -6.50
C GLU A 54 12.16 22.84 -5.04
N LEU A 55 12.44 21.91 -4.13
CA LEU A 55 12.33 22.09 -2.70
C LEU A 55 13.67 21.81 -2.01
N PRO A 56 14.03 22.60 -0.99
CA PRO A 56 15.16 22.29 -0.14
C PRO A 56 15.06 20.87 0.45
N CYS A 57 16.19 20.15 0.50
CA CYS A 57 16.27 18.78 1.01
C CYS A 57 15.65 18.64 2.41
N ASP A 58 15.96 19.59 3.30
CA ASP A 58 15.43 19.66 4.66
C ASP A 58 13.90 19.77 4.67
N GLN A 59 13.30 20.52 3.74
CA GLN A 59 11.85 20.57 3.61
C GLN A 59 11.25 19.25 3.11
N VAL A 60 11.91 18.56 2.18
CA VAL A 60 11.47 17.23 1.70
C VAL A 60 11.48 16.23 2.85
N LEU A 61 12.56 16.21 3.62
CA LEU A 61 12.73 15.30 4.75
C LEU A 61 11.75 15.61 5.89
N GLN A 62 11.63 16.90 6.28
CA GLN A 62 10.70 17.34 7.33
C GLN A 62 9.24 17.09 6.96
N ALA A 63 8.84 17.40 5.72
CA ALA A 63 7.46 17.25 5.29
C ALA A 63 6.99 15.78 5.25
N ASN A 64 7.93 14.83 5.15
CA ASN A 64 7.65 13.39 5.14
C ASN A 64 8.11 12.67 6.41
N SER A 65 8.66 13.39 7.40
CA SER A 65 9.15 12.81 8.66
C SER A 65 10.18 11.68 8.48
N ILE A 66 11.10 11.84 7.52
CA ILE A 66 12.09 10.81 7.15
C ILE A 66 13.52 11.33 7.35
N THR A 67 14.44 10.43 7.69
CA THR A 67 15.87 10.78 7.72
C THR A 67 16.44 10.74 6.31
N LEU A 68 17.51 11.51 6.06
CA LEU A 68 18.25 11.44 4.81
C LEU A 68 18.72 9.99 4.52
N GLU A 69 19.09 9.25 5.56
CA GLU A 69 19.48 7.84 5.47
C GLU A 69 18.35 6.95 4.92
N LYS A 70 17.14 7.03 5.50
CA LYS A 70 15.97 6.29 5.01
C LYS A 70 15.64 6.68 3.57
N PHE A 71 15.62 7.98 3.29
CA PHE A 71 15.32 8.48 1.96
C PHE A 71 16.29 7.91 0.92
N ARG A 72 17.59 7.97 1.20
CA ARG A 72 18.65 7.41 0.34
C ARG A 72 18.49 5.91 0.17
N ARG A 73 18.25 5.17 1.24
CA ARG A 73 18.00 3.73 1.19
C ARG A 73 16.83 3.38 0.26
N TRP A 74 15.75 4.17 0.34
CA TRP A 74 14.55 3.92 -0.46
C TRP A 74 14.72 4.26 -1.92
N VAL A 75 15.42 5.34 -2.27
CA VAL A 75 15.61 5.74 -3.68
C VAL A 75 16.75 5.01 -4.40
N SER A 76 17.61 4.29 -3.66
CA SER A 76 18.81 3.61 -4.20
C SER A 76 18.84 2.09 -4.00
N GLY A 77 17.70 1.48 -3.65
CA GLY A 77 17.53 0.03 -3.79
C GLY A 77 17.92 -0.81 -2.61
N GLY A 78 17.87 -0.22 -1.41
CA GLY A 78 18.05 -0.98 -0.17
C GLY A 78 19.45 -1.56 0.03
N GLN A 79 20.45 -1.23 -0.80
CA GLN A 79 21.78 -1.86 -0.76
C GLN A 79 22.90 -1.06 -0.05
N SER A 80 22.67 0.14 0.49
CA SER A 80 23.76 0.86 1.17
C SER A 80 23.89 0.49 2.66
N ASN A 81 24.44 -0.68 2.95
CA ASN A 81 24.94 -1.04 4.29
C ASN A 81 26.39 -0.58 4.52
N THR A 82 26.93 0.31 3.69
CA THR A 82 28.32 0.78 3.78
C THR A 82 28.46 1.81 4.92
N PRO A 83 29.32 1.58 5.93
CA PRO A 83 29.60 2.55 6.98
C PRO A 83 30.08 3.90 6.41
N ILE A 84 29.63 5.01 7.03
CA ILE A 84 29.89 6.41 6.58
C ILE A 84 31.38 6.71 6.35
N ASN A 85 32.29 6.03 7.06
CA ASN A 85 33.73 6.21 6.93
C ASN A 85 34.36 5.50 5.71
N GLN A 86 33.59 4.69 4.96
CA GLN A 86 34.02 4.05 3.71
C GLN A 86 33.38 4.70 2.47
N TRP A 87 32.63 5.79 2.69
CA TRP A 87 31.94 6.54 1.62
C TRP A 87 32.90 7.16 0.59
N GLU A 88 34.15 7.44 0.97
CA GLU A 88 35.16 7.97 0.06
C GLU A 88 35.62 6.94 -0.99
N ASN A 89 35.67 5.66 -0.63
CA ASN A 89 36.05 4.58 -1.55
C ASN A 89 34.89 4.18 -2.49
N HIS A 90 33.64 4.45 -2.09
CA HIS A 90 32.47 4.28 -2.96
C HIS A 90 32.28 5.42 -3.97
N LYS A 91 32.76 6.65 -3.69
CA LYS A 91 32.66 7.80 -4.61
C LYS A 91 33.27 7.53 -6.00
N ALA A 92 34.31 6.70 -6.08
CA ALA A 92 35.00 6.42 -7.34
C ALA A 92 34.24 5.44 -8.26
N ASN A 93 33.53 4.46 -7.69
CA ASN A 93 32.77 3.46 -8.47
C ASN A 93 31.30 3.85 -8.72
N HIS A 94 30.74 4.80 -7.95
CA HIS A 94 29.36 5.26 -8.12
C HIS A 94 29.17 6.35 -9.19
N LYS A 95 30.26 6.99 -9.66
CA LYS A 95 30.17 8.10 -10.62
C LYS A 95 29.74 7.70 -12.04
N ALA A 96 29.59 6.40 -12.32
CA ALA A 96 29.31 5.87 -13.65
C ALA A 96 27.99 5.09 -13.80
N LYS A 97 27.20 4.88 -12.74
CA LYS A 97 26.02 3.97 -12.82
C LYS A 97 24.71 4.39 -12.13
N ASN A 98 24.64 5.45 -11.32
CA ASN A 98 23.34 6.00 -10.86
C ASN A 98 23.46 7.42 -10.24
N PRO A 99 22.86 8.50 -10.79
CA PRO A 99 23.03 9.88 -10.28
C PRO A 99 22.08 10.33 -9.15
N SER A 100 21.35 9.44 -8.47
CA SER A 100 20.21 9.83 -7.62
C SER A 100 20.55 9.96 -6.12
N ILE A 101 20.59 11.20 -5.61
CA ILE A 101 20.64 11.64 -4.20
C ILE A 101 21.97 11.41 -3.43
N THR A 102 22.85 12.42 -3.50
CA THR A 102 24.07 12.56 -2.68
C THR A 102 23.75 12.86 -1.19
N GLY A 103 24.76 13.26 -0.40
CA GLY A 103 24.66 13.48 1.05
C GLY A 103 23.78 14.66 1.50
N ASN A 104 23.02 15.26 0.59
CA ASN A 104 22.23 16.48 0.79
C ASN A 104 21.06 16.59 -0.21
N CYS A 105 20.47 15.46 -0.63
CA CYS A 105 19.46 15.39 -1.69
C CYS A 105 19.92 15.85 -3.09
N GLU A 106 21.22 16.13 -3.33
CA GLU A 106 21.63 16.56 -4.67
C GLU A 106 21.44 15.41 -5.67
N GLY A 107 20.86 15.71 -6.82
CA GLY A 107 20.40 14.72 -7.78
C GLY A 107 18.89 14.53 -7.79
N MET A 108 18.14 15.15 -6.86
CA MET A 108 16.70 15.32 -7.03
C MET A 108 16.41 16.22 -8.24
N THR A 109 15.75 15.65 -9.24
CA THR A 109 15.32 16.32 -10.46
C THR A 109 13.81 16.54 -10.46
N VAL A 110 13.40 17.76 -10.80
CA VAL A 110 11.99 18.10 -11.04
C VAL A 110 11.43 17.23 -12.16
N GLY A 111 10.23 16.69 -11.98
CA GLY A 111 9.61 15.73 -12.90
C GLY A 111 10.00 14.27 -12.67
N LYS A 112 10.50 13.93 -11.48
CA LYS A 112 10.69 12.54 -11.01
C LYS A 112 9.85 12.26 -9.76
N SER A 113 9.62 10.98 -9.47
CA SER A 113 9.01 10.54 -8.23
C SER A 113 10.05 9.86 -7.34
N TYR A 114 9.96 10.11 -6.03
CA TYR A 114 10.88 9.55 -5.04
C TYR A 114 10.11 8.82 -3.95
N CYS A 115 10.62 7.68 -3.51
CA CYS A 115 10.03 6.98 -2.39
C CYS A 115 10.23 7.76 -1.08
N VAL A 116 9.14 8.03 -0.36
CA VAL A 116 9.14 8.77 0.92
C VAL A 116 8.46 8.02 2.05
N GLU A 117 8.00 6.81 1.79
CA GLU A 117 7.59 5.86 2.82
C GLU A 117 7.75 4.45 2.26
N ALA A 118 8.40 3.57 3.03
CA ALA A 118 8.43 2.15 2.74
C ALA A 118 7.89 1.38 3.95
N ALA A 119 6.92 0.50 3.70
CA ALA A 119 6.33 -0.33 4.72
C ALA A 119 6.84 -1.77 4.57
N PHE A 120 6.94 -2.50 5.69
CA PHE A 120 7.39 -3.90 5.72
C PHE A 120 8.85 -4.12 5.30
N GLU A 121 9.69 -3.09 5.43
CA GLU A 121 11.13 -3.26 5.21
C GLU A 121 11.75 -4.18 6.26
N PRO A 122 12.61 -5.12 5.85
CA PRO A 122 13.39 -5.89 6.80
C PRO A 122 14.32 -4.97 7.60
N THR A 123 14.47 -5.24 8.90
CA THR A 123 15.36 -4.45 9.75
C THR A 123 16.81 -4.68 9.33
N PRO A 124 17.61 -3.63 9.05
CA PRO A 124 18.99 -3.81 8.62
C PRO A 124 19.79 -4.50 9.74
N THR A 125 20.25 -5.72 9.47
CA THR A 125 21.10 -6.49 10.37
C THR A 125 22.57 -6.22 10.01
N ALA A 126 23.36 -5.75 10.98
CA ALA A 126 24.78 -5.46 10.79
C ALA A 126 25.56 -6.74 10.42
N SER A 127 26.35 -6.71 9.33
CA SER A 127 27.18 -7.87 8.93
C SER A 127 28.66 -7.51 8.76
N PRO A 128 29.57 -8.46 9.08
CA PRO A 128 31.01 -8.23 9.12
C PRO A 128 31.67 -8.29 7.73
N THR A 129 32.74 -7.52 7.59
CA THR A 129 33.60 -7.33 6.40
C THR A 129 34.45 -8.57 6.02
N GLY A 130 34.48 -8.96 4.73
CA GLY A 130 35.47 -9.90 4.16
C GLY A 130 35.38 -10.04 2.62
N PRO A 131 36.46 -10.40 1.88
CA PRO A 131 36.84 -9.75 0.60
C PRO A 131 36.62 -10.54 -0.72
N SER A 132 36.75 -9.79 -1.84
CA SER A 132 36.37 -10.05 -3.25
C SER A 132 37.22 -11.03 -4.11
N GLY A 133 36.51 -11.72 -5.03
CA GLY A 133 36.90 -12.06 -6.43
C GLY A 133 37.72 -13.34 -6.71
N PRO A 134 37.86 -13.85 -7.98
CA PRO A 134 37.46 -13.28 -9.28
C PRO A 134 36.86 -14.27 -10.35
N THR A 135 36.68 -13.74 -11.56
CA THR A 135 36.11 -14.13 -12.88
C THR A 135 36.57 -15.45 -13.55
N GLY A 136 35.69 -16.10 -14.36
CA GLY A 136 36.12 -17.05 -15.43
C GLY A 136 35.08 -17.87 -16.22
N THR A 137 34.90 -17.54 -17.53
CA THR A 137 34.74 -18.44 -18.72
C THR A 137 33.41 -19.23 -18.98
N PRO A 138 33.10 -19.63 -20.26
CA PRO A 138 31.75 -19.60 -20.82
C PRO A 138 31.11 -20.99 -21.02
N GLY A 139 29.88 -21.09 -20.52
CA GLY A 139 28.93 -22.19 -20.68
C GLY A 139 27.71 -21.77 -19.89
N THR A 140 27.01 -20.74 -20.36
CA THR A 140 26.11 -19.94 -19.53
C THR A 140 24.88 -20.74 -19.15
N ILE A 141 24.90 -21.30 -17.94
CA ILE A 141 23.70 -21.72 -17.24
C ILE A 141 22.87 -20.47 -17.02
N GLU A 142 21.65 -20.45 -17.55
CA GLU A 142 20.73 -19.34 -17.36
C GLU A 142 20.37 -19.27 -15.88
N THR A 143 20.97 -18.30 -15.19
CA THR A 143 20.81 -18.14 -13.75
C THR A 143 19.56 -17.32 -13.47
N PRO A 144 18.53 -17.89 -12.80
CA PRO A 144 17.31 -17.18 -12.51
C PRO A 144 17.55 -16.07 -11.48
N LEU A 145 16.84 -14.94 -11.61
CA LEU A 145 16.94 -13.79 -10.72
C LEU A 145 15.64 -13.60 -9.92
N PRO A 146 15.71 -13.14 -8.65
CA PRO A 146 16.92 -12.79 -7.90
C PRO A 146 17.59 -14.02 -7.26
N THR A 147 18.91 -14.02 -7.09
CA THR A 147 19.64 -15.10 -6.41
C THR A 147 19.95 -14.77 -4.95
N GLN A 148 20.26 -15.80 -4.15
CA GLN A 148 20.97 -15.60 -2.89
C GLN A 148 22.29 -14.86 -3.17
N PRO A 149 22.77 -14.01 -2.25
CA PRO A 149 24.11 -13.46 -2.35
C PRO A 149 25.16 -14.57 -2.30
N GLU A 150 26.26 -14.36 -3.00
CA GLU A 150 27.42 -15.29 -3.03
C GLU A 150 27.07 -16.73 -3.43
N ILE A 151 25.98 -16.93 -4.17
CA ILE A 151 25.62 -18.23 -4.74
C ILE A 151 26.79 -18.79 -5.57
N ALA A 152 26.99 -20.11 -5.54
CA ALA A 152 28.07 -20.78 -6.26
C ALA A 152 28.05 -20.39 -7.76
N PRO A 153 29.19 -19.98 -8.35
CA PRO A 153 29.24 -19.51 -9.73
C PRO A 153 29.03 -20.63 -10.77
N ASN A 154 29.18 -21.89 -10.36
CA ASN A 154 28.93 -23.09 -11.17
C ASN A 154 27.61 -23.79 -10.78
N CYS A 155 26.64 -23.05 -10.24
CA CYS A 155 25.33 -23.59 -9.92
C CYS A 155 24.59 -24.05 -11.18
N ASP A 156 24.07 -25.28 -11.17
CA ASP A 156 23.32 -25.87 -12.29
C ASP A 156 21.88 -26.28 -11.94
N ALA A 157 21.48 -26.18 -10.67
CA ALA A 157 20.09 -26.27 -10.25
C ALA A 157 19.77 -25.27 -9.14
N PHE A 158 18.57 -24.68 -9.20
CA PHE A 158 18.16 -23.60 -8.32
C PHE A 158 16.87 -23.94 -7.56
N HIS A 159 16.79 -23.47 -6.33
CA HIS A 159 15.61 -23.56 -5.47
C HIS A 159 15.13 -22.17 -5.10
N LEU A 160 13.88 -21.83 -5.43
CA LEU A 160 13.27 -20.59 -4.97
C LEU A 160 12.88 -20.75 -3.50
N VAL A 161 13.65 -20.14 -2.60
CA VAL A 161 13.43 -20.19 -1.16
C VAL A 161 12.07 -19.58 -0.83
N LYS A 162 11.18 -20.34 -0.19
CA LYS A 162 9.90 -19.85 0.32
C LYS A 162 10.06 -19.24 1.71
N GLN A 163 9.12 -18.36 2.08
CA GLN A 163 9.11 -17.80 3.42
C GLN A 163 8.96 -18.91 4.48
N GLY A 164 9.89 -18.95 5.43
CA GLY A 164 9.90 -19.93 6.52
C GLY A 164 10.62 -21.25 6.21
N GLU A 165 11.12 -21.45 4.98
CA GLU A 165 12.05 -22.55 4.71
C GLU A 165 13.42 -22.27 5.33
N ASP A 166 14.07 -23.32 5.83
CA ASP A 166 15.45 -23.29 6.32
C ASP A 166 16.36 -24.16 5.43
N CYS A 167 17.69 -24.06 5.60
CA CYS A 167 18.60 -24.87 4.79
C CYS A 167 18.38 -26.36 5.00
N GLY A 168 17.94 -26.81 6.19
CA GLY A 168 17.74 -28.22 6.49
C GLY A 168 16.61 -28.83 5.66
N THR A 169 15.49 -28.11 5.57
CA THR A 169 14.31 -28.48 4.79
C THR A 169 14.63 -28.50 3.29
N ILE A 170 15.37 -27.49 2.81
CA ILE A 170 15.80 -27.44 1.40
C ILE A 170 16.79 -28.56 1.11
N SER A 171 17.79 -28.76 1.97
CA SER A 171 18.81 -29.80 1.80
C SER A 171 18.19 -31.20 1.74
N ALA A 172 17.23 -31.49 2.63
CA ALA A 172 16.47 -32.73 2.63
C ALA A 172 15.66 -32.93 1.33
N THR A 173 15.08 -31.85 0.78
CA THR A 173 14.31 -31.90 -0.48
C THR A 173 15.17 -32.32 -1.67
N TYR A 174 16.43 -31.89 -1.73
CA TYR A 174 17.35 -32.21 -2.83
C TYR A 174 18.32 -33.36 -2.53
N GLY A 175 18.17 -34.02 -1.38
CA GLY A 175 19.05 -35.12 -0.97
C GLY A 175 20.52 -34.71 -0.79
N ILE A 176 20.77 -33.46 -0.41
CA ILE A 176 22.11 -32.92 -0.12
C ILE A 176 22.28 -32.68 1.38
N THR A 177 23.51 -32.54 1.85
CA THR A 177 23.80 -32.16 3.24
C THR A 177 23.69 -30.65 3.42
N SER A 178 23.34 -30.18 4.63
CA SER A 178 23.37 -28.75 4.94
C SER A 178 24.76 -28.13 4.70
N ALA A 179 25.84 -28.92 4.86
CA ALA A 179 27.19 -28.48 4.54
C ALA A 179 27.40 -28.24 3.04
N GLN A 180 26.84 -29.08 2.16
CA GLN A 180 26.85 -28.87 0.71
C GLN A 180 26.01 -27.63 0.35
N PHE A 181 24.80 -27.52 0.88
CA PHE A 181 23.94 -26.37 0.62
C PHE A 181 24.61 -25.05 1.04
N LEU A 182 25.22 -25.00 2.23
CA LEU A 182 25.94 -23.81 2.72
C LEU A 182 27.23 -23.54 1.95
N ALA A 183 27.90 -24.57 1.41
CA ALA A 183 29.05 -24.38 0.54
C ALA A 183 28.65 -23.72 -0.79
N TRP A 184 27.43 -23.95 -1.27
CA TRP A 184 26.91 -23.35 -2.50
C TRP A 184 26.12 -22.05 -2.28
N ASN A 185 25.73 -21.78 -1.03
CA ASN A 185 24.99 -20.59 -0.60
C ASN A 185 25.60 -20.02 0.68
N PRO A 186 26.85 -19.55 0.67
CA PRO A 186 27.58 -19.13 1.87
C PRO A 186 26.87 -18.01 2.64
N SER A 187 26.19 -17.09 1.93
CA SER A 187 25.43 -16.00 2.56
C SER A 187 24.19 -16.47 3.32
N ALA A 188 23.72 -17.71 3.17
CA ALA A 188 22.67 -18.27 4.00
C ALA A 188 23.06 -18.33 5.49
N GLY A 189 24.37 -18.42 5.78
CA GLY A 189 24.91 -18.49 7.13
C GLY A 189 24.69 -19.84 7.81
N LYS A 190 25.50 -20.15 8.83
CA LYS A 190 25.47 -21.46 9.53
C LYS A 190 24.10 -21.81 10.12
N ASP A 191 23.35 -20.78 10.53
CA ASP A 191 22.04 -20.91 11.15
C ASP A 191 20.90 -20.65 10.15
N CYS A 192 21.19 -20.55 8.85
CA CYS A 192 20.23 -20.27 7.76
C CYS A 192 19.50 -18.93 7.86
N THR A 193 19.91 -18.05 8.79
CA THR A 193 19.30 -16.74 9.04
C THR A 193 19.56 -15.73 7.92
N GLY A 194 20.60 -15.97 7.11
CA GLY A 194 20.91 -15.17 5.92
C GLY A 194 20.22 -15.68 4.65
N LEU A 195 19.42 -16.76 4.74
CA LEU A 195 18.71 -17.30 3.59
C LEU A 195 17.51 -16.42 3.26
N TRP A 196 17.56 -15.75 2.11
CA TRP A 196 16.51 -14.82 1.70
C TRP A 196 15.32 -15.56 1.13
N ALA A 197 14.12 -15.31 1.65
CA ALA A 197 12.90 -15.72 0.97
C ALA A 197 12.78 -15.01 -0.39
N ASN A 198 12.17 -15.69 -1.36
CA ASN A 198 11.96 -15.25 -2.74
C ASN A 198 13.24 -14.99 -3.55
N ALA A 199 14.36 -15.57 -3.14
CA ALA A 199 15.61 -15.59 -3.90
C ALA A 199 16.06 -17.04 -4.18
N TYR A 200 16.59 -17.27 -5.37
CA TYR A 200 17.07 -18.57 -5.82
C TYR A 200 18.36 -18.95 -5.08
N ALA A 201 18.33 -20.07 -4.35
CA ALA A 201 19.47 -20.72 -3.74
C ALA A 201 19.99 -21.84 -4.65
N CYS A 202 21.29 -22.10 -4.63
CA CYS A 202 21.90 -23.20 -5.35
C CYS A 202 21.64 -24.53 -4.66
N VAL A 203 21.18 -25.53 -5.42
CA VAL A 203 20.90 -26.88 -4.91
C VAL A 203 21.60 -27.98 -5.71
N SER A 204 22.37 -27.61 -6.73
CA SER A 204 23.33 -28.48 -7.41
C SER A 204 24.36 -27.61 -8.13
N ILE A 205 25.57 -28.13 -8.29
CA ILE A 205 26.65 -27.52 -9.07
C ILE A 205 27.09 -28.44 -10.20
N VAL A 206 27.65 -27.87 -11.26
CA VAL A 206 28.20 -28.64 -12.39
C VAL A 206 29.18 -29.70 -11.89
N GLY A 207 28.88 -30.97 -12.21
CA GLY A 207 29.71 -32.13 -11.84
C GLY A 207 29.32 -32.80 -10.52
N HIS A 208 28.31 -32.29 -9.80
CA HIS A 208 27.74 -32.98 -8.65
C HIS A 208 26.81 -34.12 -9.10
N GLU A 209 27.18 -35.36 -8.81
CA GLU A 209 26.30 -36.53 -9.02
C GLU A 209 25.43 -36.72 -7.77
N PRO A 210 24.08 -36.58 -7.85
CA PRO A 210 23.23 -36.73 -6.67
C PRO A 210 23.32 -38.15 -6.10
N PRO A 211 23.25 -38.32 -4.77
CA PRO A 211 23.29 -39.63 -4.16
C PRO A 211 22.15 -40.50 -4.70
N LYS A 212 22.50 -41.70 -5.16
CA LYS A 212 21.67 -42.61 -5.96
C LYS A 212 20.53 -43.30 -5.18
N THR A 213 20.02 -42.72 -4.10
CA THR A 213 19.10 -43.42 -3.20
C THR A 213 18.09 -42.51 -2.51
N THR A 214 16.81 -42.90 -2.64
CA THR A 214 15.62 -42.59 -1.81
C THR A 214 14.73 -41.40 -2.20
N SER A 215 13.76 -41.71 -3.07
CA SER A 215 12.37 -41.18 -3.11
C SER A 215 12.16 -39.68 -3.24
N GLN A 216 12.15 -39.18 -4.49
CA GLN A 216 11.43 -37.96 -4.85
C GLN A 216 9.97 -38.05 -4.38
N ALA A 217 9.54 -37.09 -3.55
CA ALA A 217 8.12 -36.71 -3.54
C ALA A 217 7.79 -36.22 -4.96
N PRO A 218 6.68 -36.68 -5.57
CA PRO A 218 6.43 -36.43 -6.99
C PRO A 218 6.31 -34.93 -7.22
N GLN A 219 7.28 -34.35 -7.94
CA GLN A 219 7.07 -33.09 -8.63
C GLN A 219 5.89 -33.33 -9.59
N PRO A 220 4.82 -32.49 -9.57
CA PRO A 220 3.71 -32.69 -10.48
C PRO A 220 4.27 -32.62 -11.90
N THR A 221 4.34 -33.77 -12.55
CA THR A 221 4.52 -33.86 -14.00
C THR A 221 3.37 -33.06 -14.59
N PRO A 222 3.59 -32.20 -15.61
CA PRO A 222 2.49 -31.45 -16.21
C PRO A 222 1.50 -32.47 -16.76
N THR A 223 0.42 -32.68 -16.02
CA THR A 223 -0.75 -33.36 -16.56
C THR A 223 -1.30 -32.34 -17.54
N LYS A 224 -1.32 -32.70 -18.82
CA LYS A 224 -2.06 -31.94 -19.84
C LYS A 224 -3.42 -31.62 -19.22
N PRO A 225 -3.72 -30.34 -18.91
CA PRO A 225 -4.95 -30.06 -18.21
C PRO A 225 -6.12 -30.51 -19.10
N SER A 226 -7.20 -30.97 -18.48
CA SER A 226 -8.40 -31.47 -19.19
C SER A 226 -8.94 -30.46 -20.22
N ASN A 227 -8.55 -29.21 -20.12
CA ASN A 227 -9.01 -28.10 -20.95
C ASN A 227 -8.15 -27.81 -22.20
N GLY A 228 -7.02 -28.49 -22.40
CA GLY A 228 -6.16 -28.30 -23.58
C GLY A 228 -5.33 -27.01 -23.60
N ILE A 229 -5.34 -26.21 -22.54
CA ILE A 229 -4.51 -24.99 -22.40
C ILE A 229 -3.24 -25.35 -21.63
N GLU A 230 -2.08 -24.98 -22.17
CA GLU A 230 -0.79 -25.22 -21.51
C GLU A 230 -0.58 -24.20 -20.38
N THR A 231 -0.49 -24.68 -19.14
CA THR A 231 -0.23 -23.83 -17.97
C THR A 231 1.23 -23.37 -17.98
N PRO A 232 1.52 -22.06 -18.07
CA PRO A 232 2.89 -21.56 -18.10
C PRO A 232 3.59 -21.75 -16.75
N LEU A 233 4.91 -21.98 -16.81
CA LEU A 233 5.77 -22.14 -15.64
C LEU A 233 6.65 -20.89 -15.41
N PRO A 234 6.97 -20.54 -14.15
CA PRO A 234 6.47 -21.16 -12.92
C PRO A 234 5.03 -20.69 -12.61
N THR A 235 4.21 -21.52 -11.97
CA THR A 235 2.79 -21.22 -11.70
C THR A 235 2.53 -21.09 -10.20
N GLN A 236 1.48 -20.35 -9.80
CA GLN A 236 1.03 -20.28 -8.42
C GLN A 236 0.67 -21.67 -7.89
N PRO A 237 0.97 -22.01 -6.63
CA PRO A 237 0.53 -23.26 -6.06
C PRO A 237 -1.00 -23.36 -6.02
N LYS A 238 -1.52 -24.57 -6.21
CA LYS A 238 -2.96 -24.85 -6.13
C LYS A 238 -3.83 -24.01 -7.09
N ILE A 239 -3.24 -23.42 -8.14
CA ILE A 239 -3.99 -22.77 -9.22
C ILE A 239 -5.05 -23.73 -9.76
N VAL A 240 -6.24 -23.21 -10.07
CA VAL A 240 -7.33 -24.02 -10.64
C VAL A 240 -6.96 -24.60 -12.00
N ASP A 241 -7.46 -25.79 -12.29
CA ASP A 241 -7.16 -26.57 -13.50
C ASP A 241 -7.90 -26.07 -14.75
N ASN A 242 -8.99 -25.33 -14.58
CA ASN A 242 -9.79 -24.73 -15.64
C ASN A 242 -9.38 -23.30 -15.98
N CYS A 243 -8.18 -22.87 -15.61
CA CYS A 243 -7.64 -21.56 -15.95
C CYS A 243 -7.45 -21.40 -17.46
N ASP A 244 -7.90 -20.28 -18.04
CA ASP A 244 -7.74 -19.96 -19.47
C ASP A 244 -6.96 -18.68 -19.75
N LYS A 245 -6.63 -17.91 -18.71
CA LYS A 245 -5.78 -16.72 -18.80
C LYS A 245 -4.89 -16.59 -17.59
N PHE A 246 -3.61 -16.34 -17.85
CA PHE A 246 -2.58 -16.25 -16.83
C PHE A 246 -2.00 -14.84 -16.73
N HIS A 247 -1.56 -14.49 -15.54
CA HIS A 247 -0.86 -13.26 -15.24
C HIS A 247 0.44 -13.56 -14.51
N LEU A 248 1.56 -13.13 -15.08
CA LEU A 248 2.85 -13.21 -14.40
C LEU A 248 2.91 -12.13 -13.32
N VAL A 249 2.74 -12.54 -12.06
CA VAL A 249 2.78 -11.65 -10.89
C VAL A 249 4.14 -10.97 -10.84
N GLN A 250 4.19 -9.65 -10.91
CA GLN A 250 5.45 -8.92 -10.77
C GLN A 250 5.88 -8.81 -9.30
N SER A 251 7.18 -8.63 -9.05
CA SER A 251 7.66 -8.39 -7.68
C SER A 251 7.02 -7.14 -7.07
N GLY A 252 6.41 -7.28 -5.90
CA GLY A 252 5.65 -6.21 -5.22
C GLY A 252 4.20 -6.03 -5.70
N GLU A 253 3.75 -6.78 -6.71
CA GLU A 253 2.37 -6.72 -7.18
C GLU A 253 1.45 -7.53 -6.25
N GLY A 254 0.57 -6.85 -5.52
CA GLY A 254 -0.46 -7.51 -4.70
C GLY A 254 -1.72 -7.83 -5.52
N CYS A 255 -2.62 -8.70 -4.99
CA CYS A 255 -3.83 -9.04 -5.76
C CYS A 255 -4.66 -7.81 -6.10
N ALA A 256 -4.64 -6.75 -5.28
CA ALA A 256 -5.34 -5.51 -5.59
C ALA A 256 -5.02 -4.99 -7.00
N ALA A 257 -3.74 -4.96 -7.39
CA ALA A 257 -3.32 -4.51 -8.71
C ALA A 257 -3.76 -5.50 -9.82
N ILE A 258 -3.66 -6.80 -9.56
CA ILE A 258 -4.02 -7.85 -10.50
C ILE A 258 -5.54 -7.88 -10.73
N THR A 259 -6.33 -7.95 -9.66
CA THR A 259 -7.79 -7.93 -9.69
C THR A 259 -8.28 -6.68 -10.40
N SER A 260 -7.59 -5.56 -10.19
CA SER A 260 -7.85 -4.31 -10.87
C SER A 260 -7.66 -4.40 -12.38
N LYS A 261 -6.51 -4.94 -12.78
CA LYS A 261 -6.12 -5.07 -14.19
C LYS A 261 -7.07 -5.98 -14.98
N TYR A 262 -7.57 -7.03 -14.35
CA TYR A 262 -8.42 -8.02 -15.01
C TYR A 262 -9.93 -7.83 -14.76
N GLY A 263 -10.33 -6.83 -13.97
CA GLY A 263 -11.74 -6.55 -13.70
C GLY A 263 -12.45 -7.69 -12.97
N ILE A 264 -11.75 -8.34 -12.03
CA ILE A 264 -12.24 -9.46 -11.23
C ILE A 264 -12.22 -9.09 -9.74
N SER A 265 -13.04 -9.74 -8.92
CA SER A 265 -12.96 -9.57 -7.47
C SER A 265 -11.72 -10.26 -6.87
N LEU A 266 -11.31 -9.79 -5.70
CA LEU A 266 -10.39 -10.54 -4.84
C LEU A 266 -10.92 -11.94 -4.51
N ALA A 267 -12.23 -12.09 -4.33
CA ALA A 267 -12.87 -13.39 -4.08
C ALA A 267 -12.71 -14.34 -5.27
N GLN A 268 -12.97 -13.88 -6.51
CA GLN A 268 -12.72 -14.68 -7.72
C GLN A 268 -11.23 -15.03 -7.85
N PHE A 269 -10.35 -14.04 -7.69
CA PHE A 269 -8.91 -14.27 -7.82
C PHE A 269 -8.38 -15.29 -6.81
N THR A 270 -8.81 -15.21 -5.54
CA THR A 270 -8.40 -16.16 -4.50
C THR A 270 -9.09 -17.51 -4.63
N GLN A 271 -10.29 -17.57 -5.24
CA GLN A 271 -10.92 -18.84 -5.62
C GLN A 271 -10.13 -19.55 -6.74
N TRP A 272 -9.57 -18.79 -7.70
CA TRP A 272 -8.77 -19.35 -8.80
C TRP A 272 -7.30 -19.57 -8.43
N ASN A 273 -6.81 -18.86 -7.42
CA ASN A 273 -5.47 -18.97 -6.86
C ASN A 273 -5.54 -19.19 -5.32
N PRO A 274 -6.05 -20.33 -4.83
CA PRO A 274 -6.22 -20.59 -3.41
C PRO A 274 -4.98 -20.34 -2.55
N ALA A 275 -3.78 -20.61 -3.08
CA ALA A 275 -2.54 -20.41 -2.32
C ALA A 275 -2.17 -18.92 -2.12
N ALA A 276 -2.76 -18.00 -2.89
CA ALA A 276 -2.55 -16.57 -2.68
C ALA A 276 -3.03 -16.09 -1.29
N GLY A 277 -4.02 -16.79 -0.71
CA GLY A 277 -4.63 -16.42 0.57
C GLY A 277 -5.57 -15.22 0.46
N SER A 278 -6.41 -15.02 1.47
CA SER A 278 -7.45 -13.98 1.46
C SER A 278 -6.91 -12.55 1.37
N ASN A 279 -5.64 -12.34 1.77
CA ASN A 279 -4.97 -11.06 1.76
C ASN A 279 -3.72 -11.04 0.85
N CYS A 280 -3.59 -11.98 -0.08
CA CYS A 280 -2.46 -12.07 -1.02
C CYS A 280 -1.09 -12.36 -0.39
N GLU A 281 -1.06 -12.76 0.88
CA GLU A 281 0.18 -13.05 1.62
C GLU A 281 0.94 -14.26 1.07
N GLY A 282 0.24 -15.19 0.42
CA GLY A 282 0.83 -16.35 -0.24
C GLY A 282 1.01 -16.18 -1.76
N LEU A 283 0.74 -14.98 -2.30
CA LEU A 283 0.87 -14.72 -3.73
C LEU A 283 2.36 -14.62 -4.11
N TRP A 284 2.85 -15.56 -4.90
CA TRP A 284 4.27 -15.58 -5.28
C TRP A 284 4.55 -14.56 -6.38
N ALA A 285 5.61 -13.77 -6.20
CA ALA A 285 6.17 -12.99 -7.30
C ALA A 285 6.79 -13.92 -8.35
N ASN A 286 6.83 -13.46 -9.60
CA ASN A 286 7.38 -14.13 -10.77
C ASN A 286 6.77 -15.50 -11.08
N ALA A 287 5.56 -15.78 -10.58
CA ALA A 287 4.78 -16.98 -10.91
C ALA A 287 3.43 -16.61 -11.52
N TYR A 288 2.99 -17.41 -12.50
CA TYR A 288 1.74 -17.22 -13.21
C TYR A 288 0.54 -17.53 -12.31
N ALA A 289 -0.28 -16.52 -12.06
CA ALA A 289 -1.58 -16.61 -11.40
C ALA A 289 -2.71 -16.70 -12.42
N CYS A 290 -3.78 -17.42 -12.09
CA CYS A 290 -4.99 -17.47 -12.88
C CYS A 290 -5.78 -16.17 -12.77
N VAL A 291 -6.19 -15.60 -13.89
CA VAL A 291 -6.96 -14.35 -13.94
C VAL A 291 -8.21 -14.45 -14.82
N SER A 292 -8.48 -15.64 -15.35
CA SER A 292 -9.75 -16.02 -15.97
C SER A 292 -9.82 -17.55 -16.03
N ILE A 293 -11.04 -18.07 -15.92
CA ILE A 293 -11.34 -19.49 -16.08
C ILE A 293 -12.28 -19.70 -17.26
N ILE A 294 -12.33 -20.91 -17.79
CA ILE A 294 -13.23 -21.26 -18.90
C ILE A 294 -14.68 -20.97 -18.52
N GLY A 295 -15.36 -20.21 -19.38
CA GLY A 295 -16.75 -19.78 -19.18
C GLY A 295 -16.90 -18.51 -18.35
N HIS A 296 -15.80 -17.91 -17.87
CA HIS A 296 -15.83 -16.58 -17.27
C HIS A 296 -15.95 -15.51 -18.36
N GLU A 297 -17.07 -14.80 -18.37
CA GLU A 297 -17.23 -13.61 -19.21
C GLU A 297 -16.56 -12.41 -18.52
N PRO A 298 -15.55 -11.76 -19.14
CA PRO A 298 -14.93 -10.58 -18.56
C PRO A 298 -16.00 -9.50 -18.40
N MET A 299 -15.95 -8.81 -17.25
CA MET A 299 -16.87 -7.71 -16.99
C MET A 299 -16.77 -6.70 -18.13
N PRO A 300 -17.88 -6.20 -18.68
CA PRO A 300 -17.83 -5.23 -19.77
C PRO A 300 -16.98 -4.05 -19.32
N THR A 301 -15.92 -3.76 -20.08
CA THR A 301 -15.10 -2.57 -19.87
C THR A 301 -16.05 -1.38 -19.80
N PRO A 302 -16.03 -0.56 -18.73
CA PRO A 302 -16.96 0.55 -18.63
C PRO A 302 -16.83 1.41 -19.87
N THR A 303 -17.91 1.46 -20.66
CA THR A 303 -18.02 2.37 -21.79
C THR A 303 -17.75 3.77 -21.26
N LYS A 304 -16.84 4.50 -21.91
CA LYS A 304 -16.51 5.90 -21.57
C LYS A 304 -17.83 6.62 -21.21
N PRO A 305 -18.03 7.02 -19.94
CA PRO A 305 -19.33 7.52 -19.54
C PRO A 305 -19.61 8.80 -20.31
N SER A 306 -20.87 8.97 -20.71
CA SER A 306 -21.34 10.12 -21.50
C SER A 306 -21.15 11.46 -20.76
N ASN A 307 -20.80 11.40 -19.47
CA ASN A 307 -20.64 12.54 -18.58
C ASN A 307 -19.26 13.22 -18.58
N GLY A 308 -18.28 12.70 -19.34
CA GLY A 308 -16.95 13.28 -19.43
C GLY A 308 -16.06 13.10 -18.19
N ILE A 309 -16.49 12.33 -17.19
CA ILE A 309 -15.69 11.99 -16.01
C ILE A 309 -15.00 10.65 -16.26
N GLU A 310 -13.67 10.63 -16.23
CA GLU A 310 -12.93 9.37 -16.36
C GLU A 310 -13.23 8.46 -15.15
N THR A 311 -13.77 7.28 -15.44
CA THR A 311 -14.11 6.29 -14.42
C THR A 311 -12.83 5.55 -14.01
N PRO A 312 -12.40 5.63 -12.74
CA PRO A 312 -11.19 4.96 -12.29
C PRO A 312 -11.38 3.45 -12.30
N LEU A 313 -10.34 2.72 -12.69
CA LEU A 313 -10.33 1.25 -12.68
C LEU A 313 -9.60 0.71 -11.44
N PRO A 314 -10.06 -0.42 -10.88
CA PRO A 314 -11.22 -1.20 -11.29
C PRO A 314 -12.49 -0.63 -10.65
N THR A 315 -13.64 -0.88 -11.24
CA THR A 315 -14.91 -0.46 -10.65
C THR A 315 -15.62 -1.62 -9.95
N GLN A 316 -16.54 -1.29 -9.06
CA GLN A 316 -17.57 -2.25 -8.65
C GLN A 316 -18.31 -2.77 -9.89
N PRO A 317 -18.74 -4.04 -9.90
CA PRO A 317 -19.54 -4.56 -10.99
C PRO A 317 -20.87 -3.84 -11.12
N GLU A 318 -21.26 -3.59 -12.37
CA GLU A 318 -22.51 -2.89 -12.71
C GLU A 318 -22.67 -1.52 -12.03
N ILE A 319 -21.55 -0.84 -11.71
CA ILE A 319 -21.58 0.56 -11.28
C ILE A 319 -22.35 1.41 -12.29
N VAL A 320 -23.14 2.36 -11.79
CA VAL A 320 -23.92 3.26 -12.66
C VAL A 320 -23.02 4.16 -13.51
N ASP A 321 -23.44 4.43 -14.76
CA ASP A 321 -22.70 5.21 -15.75
C ASP A 321 -22.70 6.72 -15.47
N ASN A 322 -23.68 7.22 -14.72
CA ASN A 322 -23.82 8.61 -14.31
C ASN A 322 -23.08 8.93 -13.00
N CYS A 323 -22.17 8.06 -12.54
CA CYS A 323 -21.34 8.31 -11.38
C CYS A 323 -20.43 9.53 -11.57
N ASN A 324 -20.39 10.42 -10.58
CA ASN A 324 -19.50 11.60 -10.59
C ASN A 324 -18.54 11.67 -9.40
N LYS A 325 -18.61 10.70 -8.48
CA LYS A 325 -17.68 10.61 -7.35
C LYS A 325 -17.46 9.15 -6.99
N PHE A 326 -16.20 8.79 -6.83
CA PHE A 326 -15.77 7.42 -6.59
C PHE A 326 -15.12 7.26 -5.22
N TYR A 327 -15.25 6.07 -4.64
CA TYR A 327 -14.55 5.66 -3.43
C TYR A 327 -13.88 4.30 -3.65
N LEU A 328 -12.56 4.25 -3.47
CA LEU A 328 -11.81 2.99 -3.46
C LEU A 328 -12.15 2.22 -2.19
N VAL A 329 -12.91 1.13 -2.33
CA VAL A 329 -13.28 0.26 -1.20
C VAL A 329 -12.02 -0.37 -0.65
N GLN A 330 -11.74 -0.20 0.64
CA GLN A 330 -10.60 -0.82 1.30
C GLN A 330 -10.99 -2.19 1.85
N SER A 331 -10.00 -3.05 2.10
CA SER A 331 -10.27 -4.31 2.83
C SER A 331 -10.85 -4.00 4.21
N GLY A 332 -11.98 -4.64 4.55
CA GLY A 332 -12.71 -4.41 5.80
C GLY A 332 -13.78 -3.31 5.76
N ASP A 333 -13.91 -2.56 4.66
CA ASP A 333 -15.04 -1.65 4.49
C ASP A 333 -16.39 -2.40 4.44
N THR A 334 -17.44 -1.73 4.89
CA THR A 334 -18.84 -2.17 4.74
C THR A 334 -19.63 -1.05 4.06
N CYS A 335 -20.79 -1.33 3.46
CA CYS A 335 -21.60 -0.21 2.97
C CYS A 335 -21.99 0.72 4.12
N THR A 336 -22.20 0.22 5.34
CA THR A 336 -22.51 1.06 6.50
C THR A 336 -21.42 2.11 6.77
N THR A 337 -20.15 1.72 6.71
CA THR A 337 -19.03 2.66 6.88
C THR A 337 -18.95 3.65 5.71
N ILE A 338 -19.15 3.18 4.49
CA ILE A 338 -19.11 4.01 3.28
C ILE A 338 -20.26 5.02 3.25
N VAL A 339 -21.51 4.58 3.42
CA VAL A 339 -22.68 5.46 3.33
C VAL A 339 -22.68 6.51 4.44
N SER A 340 -22.22 6.16 5.64
CA SER A 340 -22.06 7.11 6.74
C SER A 340 -20.99 8.16 6.40
N LYS A 341 -19.86 7.74 5.83
CA LYS A 341 -18.76 8.64 5.41
C LYS A 341 -19.20 9.66 4.36
N TYR A 342 -20.09 9.27 3.45
CA TYR A 342 -20.57 10.14 2.36
C TYR A 342 -21.93 10.81 2.64
N GLY A 343 -22.56 10.53 3.77
CA GLY A 343 -23.87 11.09 4.12
C GLY A 343 -24.98 10.69 3.12
N ILE A 344 -24.91 9.46 2.60
CA ILE A 344 -25.89 8.90 1.65
C ILE A 344 -26.66 7.76 2.31
N THR A 345 -27.79 7.33 1.72
CA THR A 345 -28.52 6.17 2.23
C THR A 345 -27.94 4.87 1.68
N LEU A 346 -28.10 3.75 2.41
CA LEU A 346 -27.77 2.42 1.88
C LEU A 346 -28.54 2.11 0.58
N SER A 347 -29.78 2.60 0.48
CA SER A 347 -30.59 2.50 -0.74
C SER A 347 -29.95 3.23 -1.91
N ASP A 348 -29.45 4.45 -1.72
CA ASP A 348 -28.79 5.19 -2.81
C ASP A 348 -27.47 4.52 -3.20
N PHE A 349 -26.67 4.12 -2.22
CA PHE A 349 -25.41 3.43 -2.48
C PHE A 349 -25.60 2.11 -3.26
N THR A 350 -26.58 1.29 -2.88
CA THR A 350 -26.88 0.04 -3.57
C THR A 350 -27.53 0.25 -4.94
N LYS A 351 -28.28 1.34 -5.15
CA LYS A 351 -28.73 1.73 -6.50
C LYS A 351 -27.56 2.09 -7.42
N TRP A 352 -26.53 2.74 -6.89
CA TRP A 352 -25.36 3.15 -7.68
C TRP A 352 -24.31 2.03 -7.83
N ASN A 353 -24.36 1.04 -6.94
CA ASN A 353 -23.48 -0.13 -6.88
C ASN A 353 -24.32 -1.40 -6.69
N PRO A 354 -25.13 -1.80 -7.68
CA PRO A 354 -26.12 -2.88 -7.53
C PRO A 354 -25.51 -4.19 -7.06
N LYS A 355 -24.29 -4.52 -7.49
CA LYS A 355 -23.61 -5.77 -7.11
C LYS A 355 -23.01 -5.76 -5.72
N ALA A 356 -22.90 -4.60 -5.06
CA ALA A 356 -22.58 -4.58 -3.63
C ALA A 356 -23.64 -5.36 -2.82
N GLY A 357 -24.90 -5.29 -3.23
CA GLY A 357 -26.04 -5.89 -2.56
C GLY A 357 -26.40 -5.20 -1.25
N ASN A 358 -27.62 -5.44 -0.74
CA ASN A 358 -28.13 -4.80 0.47
C ASN A 358 -27.34 -5.17 1.75
N THR A 359 -26.60 -6.28 1.71
CA THR A 359 -25.74 -6.74 2.82
C THR A 359 -24.27 -6.43 2.60
N CYS A 360 -23.90 -5.79 1.48
CA CYS A 360 -22.52 -5.51 1.09
C CYS A 360 -21.67 -6.76 0.81
N ALA A 361 -22.27 -7.95 0.80
CA ALA A 361 -21.55 -9.20 0.58
C ALA A 361 -20.92 -9.29 -0.81
N GLY A 362 -21.45 -8.56 -1.79
CA GLY A 362 -20.88 -8.47 -3.14
C GLY A 362 -20.00 -7.24 -3.36
N LEU A 363 -19.71 -6.45 -2.32
CA LEU A 363 -18.85 -5.27 -2.42
C LEU A 363 -17.39 -5.71 -2.56
N TRP A 364 -16.78 -5.43 -3.70
CA TRP A 364 -15.40 -5.84 -3.97
C TRP A 364 -14.42 -4.92 -3.24
N ALA A 365 -13.51 -5.49 -2.45
CA ALA A 365 -12.37 -4.76 -1.93
C ALA A 365 -11.41 -4.35 -3.07
N ASN A 366 -10.74 -3.23 -2.92
CA ASN A 366 -9.82 -2.61 -3.88
C ASN A 366 -10.46 -2.27 -5.23
N ALA A 367 -11.78 -2.03 -5.25
CA ALA A 367 -12.50 -1.53 -6.42
C ALA A 367 -13.30 -0.27 -6.12
N TYR A 368 -13.33 0.65 -7.08
CA TYR A 368 -14.00 1.93 -6.97
C TYR A 368 -15.52 1.76 -7.01
N SER A 369 -16.17 2.18 -5.93
CA SER A 369 -17.63 2.28 -5.79
C SER A 369 -18.11 3.69 -6.11
N CYS A 370 -19.32 3.81 -6.62
CA CYS A 370 -19.98 5.09 -6.81
C CYS A 370 -20.55 5.62 -5.49
N VAL A 371 -20.21 6.85 -5.14
CA VAL A 371 -20.67 7.50 -3.90
C VAL A 371 -21.38 8.83 -4.16
N SER A 372 -21.57 9.18 -5.44
CA SER A 372 -22.45 10.26 -5.89
C SER A 372 -22.67 10.12 -7.40
N ILE A 373 -23.85 10.53 -7.86
CA ILE A 373 -24.20 10.62 -9.28
C ILE A 373 -24.45 12.07 -9.70
N ILE A 374 -24.50 12.31 -10.99
CA ILE A 374 -24.82 13.63 -11.56
C ILE A 374 -26.24 14.04 -11.17
N GLY A 375 -26.39 15.28 -10.72
CA GLY A 375 -27.68 15.82 -10.26
C GLY A 375 -28.08 15.37 -8.86
N TYR A 376 -27.32 14.48 -8.21
CA TYR A 376 -27.58 14.14 -6.82
C TYR A 376 -27.31 15.35 -5.93
N THR A 377 -28.37 15.89 -5.34
CA THR A 377 -28.27 16.79 -4.20
C THR A 377 -28.46 15.95 -2.95
N PRO A 378 -27.50 15.92 -2.01
CA PRO A 378 -27.70 15.22 -0.75
C PRO A 378 -28.99 15.71 -0.13
N LYS A 379 -29.96 14.80 0.05
CA LYS A 379 -31.15 15.14 0.82
C LYS A 379 -30.64 15.65 2.16
N PRO A 380 -31.11 16.81 2.67
CA PRO A 380 -30.74 17.25 4.00
C PRO A 380 -30.99 16.07 4.93
N SER A 381 -29.92 15.51 5.50
CA SER A 381 -30.06 14.50 6.54
C SER A 381 -31.03 15.09 7.55
N PRO A 382 -32.08 14.36 7.99
CA PRO A 382 -33.01 14.91 8.96
C PRO A 382 -32.16 15.37 10.14
N THR A 383 -32.01 16.69 10.25
CA THR A 383 -31.33 17.29 11.39
C THR A 383 -32.06 16.71 12.59
N PRO A 384 -31.38 15.99 13.50
CA PRO A 384 -32.04 15.45 14.67
C PRO A 384 -32.74 16.64 15.31
N THR A 385 -34.08 16.63 15.26
CA THR A 385 -34.87 17.68 15.88
C THR A 385 -34.47 17.63 17.34
N PRO A 386 -34.05 18.75 17.96
CA PRO A 386 -33.51 18.71 19.31
C PRO A 386 -34.59 18.11 20.22
N THR A 387 -34.43 16.83 20.54
CA THR A 387 -35.20 16.18 21.60
C THR A 387 -34.77 16.88 22.85
N LYS A 388 -35.66 17.64 23.48
CA LYS A 388 -35.43 18.21 24.81
C LYS A 388 -35.12 17.04 25.73
N PRO A 389 -33.84 16.79 26.08
CA PRO A 389 -33.53 15.68 26.95
C PRO A 389 -34.11 16.03 28.32
N PRO A 390 -34.44 15.04 29.16
CA PRO A 390 -34.99 15.29 30.49
C PRO A 390 -34.09 16.18 31.38
N ASN A 391 -32.83 16.40 31.00
CA ASN A 391 -31.90 17.30 31.67
C ASN A 391 -32.11 18.80 31.37
N GLY A 392 -33.01 19.17 30.46
CA GLY A 392 -33.34 20.57 30.14
C GLY A 392 -32.28 21.31 29.30
N ILE A 393 -31.21 20.63 28.85
CA ILE A 393 -30.13 21.24 28.07
C ILE A 393 -30.39 21.02 26.58
N GLN A 394 -30.44 22.10 25.81
CA GLN A 394 -30.59 22.01 24.35
C GLN A 394 -29.31 21.43 23.73
N THR A 395 -29.44 20.26 23.10
CA THR A 395 -28.32 19.64 22.37
C THR A 395 -28.09 20.39 21.05
N PRO A 396 -26.88 20.92 20.79
CA PRO A 396 -26.56 21.58 19.52
C PRO A 396 -26.49 20.57 18.37
N THR A 397 -26.65 21.04 17.13
CA THR A 397 -26.63 20.20 15.92
C THR A 397 -25.58 20.72 14.93
N PRO A 398 -24.94 19.85 14.11
CA PRO A 398 -25.10 18.38 14.02
C PRO A 398 -24.30 17.64 15.09
N ILE A 399 -24.70 16.43 15.47
CA ILE A 399 -24.01 15.58 16.48
C ILE A 399 -23.44 14.31 15.83
N GLN A 400 -22.46 13.69 16.48
CA GLN A 400 -22.00 12.35 16.10
C GLN A 400 -23.01 11.28 16.51
N ASN A 401 -23.07 10.19 15.73
CA ASN A 401 -23.97 9.08 16.04
C ASN A 401 -23.62 8.45 17.40
N GLY A 402 -24.65 8.11 18.18
CA GLY A 402 -24.50 7.42 19.46
C GLY A 402 -24.07 8.31 20.63
N MET A 403 -23.94 9.63 20.45
CA MET A 403 -23.68 10.54 21.57
C MET A 403 -24.72 10.35 22.70
N VAL A 404 -24.25 10.27 23.95
CA VAL A 404 -25.11 10.05 25.11
C VAL A 404 -26.15 11.16 25.30
N THR A 405 -27.32 10.79 25.83
CA THR A 405 -28.47 11.69 25.97
C THR A 405 -28.42 12.59 27.21
N ASN A 406 -27.54 12.30 28.18
CA ASN A 406 -27.36 13.07 29.42
C ASN A 406 -26.21 14.11 29.30
N CYS A 407 -25.78 14.43 28.09
CA CYS A 407 -24.71 15.39 27.86
C CYS A 407 -25.09 16.81 28.34
N ASN A 408 -24.17 17.48 29.03
CA ASN A 408 -24.33 18.86 29.50
C ASN A 408 -23.27 19.84 28.98
N LYS A 409 -22.21 19.34 28.36
CA LYS A 409 -21.15 20.13 27.74
C LYS A 409 -20.80 19.57 26.38
N PHE A 410 -20.74 20.44 25.38
CA PHE A 410 -20.51 20.05 24.00
C PHE A 410 -19.23 20.69 23.45
N HIS A 411 -18.56 19.96 22.56
CA HIS A 411 -17.43 20.46 21.79
C HIS A 411 -17.73 20.33 20.30
N PHE A 412 -17.58 21.41 19.54
CA PHE A 412 -17.65 21.36 18.08
C PHE A 412 -16.28 20.98 17.52
N VAL A 413 -16.21 19.85 16.84
CA VAL A 413 -14.97 19.32 16.26
C VAL A 413 -14.64 20.10 14.99
N GLU A 414 -13.58 20.90 15.04
CA GLU A 414 -13.05 21.58 13.85
C GLU A 414 -12.16 20.63 13.02
N ASN A 415 -11.92 21.00 11.76
CA ASN A 415 -10.98 20.24 10.93
C ASN A 415 -9.59 20.26 11.58
N GLY A 416 -8.98 19.08 11.75
CA GLY A 416 -7.69 18.93 12.39
C GLY A 416 -7.72 18.81 13.92
N ASN A 417 -8.89 18.89 14.57
CA ASN A 417 -9.00 18.50 15.97
C ASN A 417 -8.69 17.00 16.13
N THR A 418 -8.00 16.66 17.22
CA THR A 418 -7.67 15.29 17.59
C THR A 418 -8.16 15.01 19.01
N CYS A 419 -8.41 13.75 19.36
CA CYS A 419 -8.80 13.42 20.72
C CYS A 419 -7.85 13.97 21.79
N PRO A 420 -6.49 13.88 21.65
CA PRO A 420 -5.58 14.45 22.65
C PRO A 420 -5.81 15.96 22.90
N VAL A 421 -6.08 16.74 21.84
CA VAL A 421 -6.36 18.18 21.96
C VAL A 421 -7.67 18.43 22.71
N ILE A 422 -8.71 17.64 22.42
CA ILE A 422 -10.03 17.77 23.07
C ILE A 422 -9.95 17.32 24.53
N GLN A 423 -9.28 16.19 24.80
CA GLN A 423 -9.04 15.67 26.15
C GLN A 423 -8.28 16.68 27.01
N ALA A 424 -7.21 17.28 26.49
CA ALA A 424 -6.45 18.31 27.20
C ALA A 424 -7.31 19.55 27.48
N LYS A 425 -8.11 19.99 26.51
CA LYS A 425 -8.99 21.17 26.63
C LYS A 425 -10.04 21.01 27.72
N TYR A 426 -10.69 19.84 27.81
CA TYR A 426 -11.77 19.61 28.75
C TYR A 426 -11.35 18.82 30.00
N LYS A 427 -10.09 18.41 30.09
CA LYS A 427 -9.52 17.57 31.16
C LYS A 427 -10.30 16.27 31.36
N VAL A 428 -10.59 15.58 30.27
CA VAL A 428 -11.34 14.30 30.26
C VAL A 428 -10.45 13.16 29.79
N THR A 429 -10.72 11.94 30.27
CA THR A 429 -10.01 10.74 29.80
C THR A 429 -10.54 10.30 28.43
N LEU A 430 -9.73 9.56 27.66
CA LEU A 430 -10.19 8.98 26.40
C LEU A 430 -11.35 8.00 26.63
N ALA A 431 -11.30 7.25 27.73
CA ALA A 431 -12.37 6.33 28.12
C ALA A 431 -13.70 7.08 28.34
N ASP A 432 -13.69 8.24 29.01
CA ASP A 432 -14.89 9.08 29.16
C ASP A 432 -15.38 9.62 27.81
N LEU A 433 -14.47 10.15 27.01
CA LEU A 433 -14.79 10.71 25.70
C LEU A 433 -15.46 9.68 24.78
N VAL A 434 -14.93 8.47 24.72
CA VAL A 434 -15.50 7.36 23.94
C VAL A 434 -16.79 6.83 24.56
N ARG A 435 -16.87 6.75 25.89
CA ARG A 435 -18.11 6.34 26.58
C ARG A 435 -19.27 7.28 26.28
N TRP A 436 -19.01 8.58 26.23
CA TRP A 436 -20.04 9.57 25.88
C TRP A 436 -20.29 9.69 24.38
N ASN A 437 -19.34 9.27 23.55
CA ASN A 437 -19.40 9.36 22.09
C ASN A 437 -18.83 8.07 21.46
N PRO A 438 -19.58 6.96 21.49
CA PRO A 438 -19.08 5.65 21.06
C PRO A 438 -18.56 5.63 19.62
N ALA A 439 -19.08 6.50 18.76
CA ALA A 439 -18.61 6.64 17.38
C ALA A 439 -17.12 7.01 17.27
N ILE A 440 -16.52 7.66 18.27
CA ILE A 440 -15.11 8.11 18.24
C ILE A 440 -14.13 6.93 18.20
N LYS A 441 -14.49 5.81 18.83
CA LYS A 441 -13.63 4.62 19.07
C LYS A 441 -12.41 4.90 19.95
N ALA A 442 -11.83 3.84 20.50
CA ALA A 442 -10.66 3.90 21.39
C ALA A 442 -9.37 4.37 20.70
N ASP A 443 -9.30 4.30 19.37
CA ASP A 443 -8.18 4.77 18.55
C ASP A 443 -8.42 6.17 17.95
N CYS A 444 -9.56 6.80 18.26
CA CYS A 444 -9.99 8.12 17.76
C CYS A 444 -10.19 8.22 16.24
N THR A 445 -10.17 7.10 15.52
CA THR A 445 -10.38 7.07 14.07
C THR A 445 -11.81 7.44 13.68
N GLY A 446 -12.75 7.38 14.62
CA GLY A 446 -14.15 7.73 14.42
C GLY A 446 -14.51 9.16 14.82
N LEU A 447 -13.55 10.05 15.11
CA LEU A 447 -13.82 11.45 15.43
C LEU A 447 -14.27 12.21 14.17
N TRP A 448 -15.55 12.62 14.12
CA TRP A 448 -16.08 13.32 12.95
C TRP A 448 -15.89 14.83 13.04
N ALA A 449 -15.20 15.42 12.06
CA ALA A 449 -15.13 16.88 11.93
C ALA A 449 -16.50 17.49 11.60
N LYS A 450 -16.68 18.77 11.94
CA LYS A 450 -17.89 19.58 11.76
C LYS A 450 -19.13 19.03 12.47
N THR A 451 -18.94 18.36 13.61
CA THR A 451 -20.01 17.85 14.47
C THR A 451 -19.76 18.23 15.92
N TYR A 452 -20.83 18.28 16.72
CA TYR A 452 -20.76 18.36 18.17
C TYR A 452 -20.60 16.96 18.77
N LEU A 453 -19.75 16.88 19.78
CA LEU A 453 -19.60 15.71 20.65
C LEU A 453 -19.77 16.11 22.11
N CYS A 454 -20.04 15.14 22.96
CA CYS A 454 -20.17 15.31 24.38
C CYS A 454 -18.80 15.33 25.09
N VAL A 455 -18.55 16.36 25.89
CA VAL A 455 -17.33 16.50 26.71
C VAL A 455 -17.64 16.60 28.20
N GLY A 456 -18.88 16.30 28.58
CA GLY A 456 -19.30 16.25 29.97
C GLY A 456 -20.77 15.83 30.09
N THR A 457 -21.04 15.02 31.09
CA THR A 457 -22.40 14.66 31.51
C THR A 457 -22.71 15.27 32.88
N LEU A 458 -23.98 15.27 33.28
CA LEU A 458 -24.39 15.59 34.65
C LEU A 458 -23.90 14.52 35.64
#